data_AF-A0A2V7V6Z0-F1
#
_entry.id   AF-A0A2V7V6Z0-F1
#
_cell.length_a   1.000
_cell.length_b   1.000
_cell.length_c   1.000
_cell.angle_alpha   90.00
_cell.angle_beta   90.00
_cell.angle_gamma   90.00
#
_symmetry.space_group_name_H-M   'P 1'
#
loop_
_entity.id
_entity.type
_entity.pdbx_description
1 polymer ?
#
loop_
_entity_poly.entity_id
_entity_poly.type
_entity_poly.pdbx_seq_one_letter_code
_entity_poly.pdbx_strand_id
1 'polypeptide(L)'
;MSVLGVAGSLRKASYNRSLLHAARDLAPPGMSLRTFELDAIPLYNADVEVVGDPGPVAAFKQAVREADALLVATPEYNYGVPGVLKNAIDWASRPP
;
A
#
# COMPACT_ATOMS: atom_id res chain seq x y z
N MET A 1 18.48 2.04 1.51
CA MET A 1 17.16 2.20 2.15
C MET A 1 16.08 1.92 1.13
N SER A 2 15.26 0.90 1.35
CA SER A 2 14.14 0.49 0.51
C SER A 2 12.83 1.06 1.08
N VAL A 3 12.15 1.91 0.32
CA VAL A 3 10.86 2.50 0.72
C VAL A 3 9.74 1.91 -0.14
N LEU A 4 8.65 1.52 0.51
CA LEU A 4 7.43 1.08 -0.18
C LEU A 4 6.42 2.23 -0.23
N GLY A 5 6.11 2.67 -1.45
CA GLY A 5 5.10 3.67 -1.76
C GLY A 5 3.72 3.04 -1.96
N VAL A 6 2.68 3.62 -1.37
CA VAL A 6 1.29 3.16 -1.52
C VAL A 6 0.39 4.34 -1.84
N ALA A 7 -0.36 4.24 -2.94
CA ALA A 7 -1.36 5.24 -3.31
C ALA A 7 -2.74 4.84 -2.78
N GLY A 8 -3.37 5.71 -1.98
CA GLY A 8 -4.73 5.49 -1.44
C GLY A 8 -5.86 5.65 -2.46
N SER A 9 -5.58 5.64 -3.77
CA SER A 9 -6.56 5.80 -4.83
C SER A 9 -6.29 4.89 -6.01
N LEU A 10 -7.32 4.16 -6.44
CA LEU A 10 -7.25 3.16 -7.51
C LEU A 10 -7.38 3.73 -8.93
N ARG A 11 -7.84 4.99 -9.07
CA ARG A 11 -8.04 5.56 -10.41
C ARG A 11 -6.70 5.68 -11.15
N LYS A 12 -6.69 5.32 -12.44
CA LYS A 12 -5.48 5.34 -13.29
C LYS A 12 -4.76 6.69 -13.27
N ALA A 13 -5.52 7.79 -13.35
CA ALA A 13 -4.99 9.16 -13.36
C ALA A 13 -4.87 9.81 -11.96
N SER A 14 -4.63 9.02 -10.90
CA SER A 14 -4.54 9.52 -9.52
C SER A 14 -3.38 10.51 -9.33
N TYR A 15 -3.68 11.71 -8.83
CA TYR A 15 -2.63 12.67 -8.43
C TYR A 15 -1.71 12.11 -7.34
N ASN A 16 -2.22 11.26 -6.45
CA ASN A 16 -1.40 10.62 -5.43
C ASN A 16 -0.40 9.62 -6.01
N ARG A 17 -0.75 8.98 -7.13
CA ARG A 17 0.18 8.15 -7.89
C ARG A 17 1.27 9.02 -8.54
N SER A 18 0.87 10.15 -9.12
CA SER A 18 1.84 11.14 -9.65
C SER A 18 2.79 11.67 -8.56
N LEU A 19 2.31 11.89 -7.34
CA LEU A 19 3.15 12.27 -6.21
C LEU A 19 4.20 11.19 -5.86
N LEU A 20 3.82 9.91 -5.88
CA LEU A 20 4.78 8.83 -5.65
C LEU A 20 5.81 8.71 -6.78
N HIS A 21 5.41 8.96 -8.03
CA HIS A 21 6.37 9.02 -9.14
C HIS A 21 7.36 10.17 -8.97
N ALA A 22 6.89 11.37 -8.62
CA ALA A 22 7.76 12.50 -8.33
C ALA A 22 8.69 12.22 -7.14
N ALA A 23 8.17 11.60 -6.06
CA ALA A 23 8.98 11.23 -4.90
C ALA A 23 10.08 10.21 -5.24
N ARG A 24 9.78 9.26 -6.16
CA ARG A 24 10.77 8.30 -6.66
C ARG A 24 11.86 9.01 -7.45
N ASP A 25 11.49 9.93 -8.32
CA ASP A 25 12.43 10.64 -9.18
C ASP A 25 13.31 11.63 -8.38
N LEU A 26 12.83 12.07 -7.21
CA LEU A 26 13.55 12.93 -6.26
C LEU A 26 14.26 12.15 -5.13
N ALA A 27 14.26 10.81 -5.16
CA ALA A 27 14.84 10.00 -4.10
C ALA A 27 16.37 10.29 -3.97
N PRO A 28 16.88 10.51 -2.74
CA PRO A 28 18.30 10.78 -2.55
C PRO A 28 19.15 9.53 -2.86
N PRO A 29 20.46 9.71 -3.13
CA PRO A 29 21.37 8.58 -3.30
C PRO A 29 21.30 7.58 -2.14
N GLY A 30 21.23 6.29 -2.46
CA GLY A 30 21.11 5.22 -1.48
C GLY A 30 19.68 4.91 -1.01
N MET A 31 18.68 5.66 -1.50
CA MET A 31 17.26 5.37 -1.30
C MET A 31 16.61 4.89 -2.60
N SER A 32 15.80 3.83 -2.53
CA SER A 32 14.93 3.39 -3.61
C SER A 32 13.47 3.44 -3.16
N LEU A 33 12.60 3.94 -4.03
CA LEU A 33 11.15 3.94 -3.81
C LEU A 33 10.48 3.03 -4.84
N ARG A 34 9.84 1.96 -4.37
CA ARG A 34 8.99 1.06 -5.18
C ARG A 34 7.53 1.24 -4.79
N THR A 35 6.60 1.12 -5.72
CA THR A 35 5.16 1.27 -5.43
C THR A 35 4.44 -0.07 -5.40
N PHE A 36 3.40 -0.19 -4.57
CA PHE A 36 2.48 -1.33 -4.55
C PHE A 36 1.06 -0.88 -4.89
N GLU A 37 0.39 -1.64 -5.76
CA GLU A 37 -0.97 -1.38 -6.20
C GLU A 37 -1.97 -2.13 -5.31
N LEU A 38 -3.02 -1.44 -4.84
CA LEU A 38 -3.99 -2.01 -3.89
C LEU A 38 -5.24 -2.62 -4.56
N ASP A 39 -5.35 -2.55 -5.89
CA ASP A 39 -6.55 -2.93 -6.66
C ASP A 39 -6.90 -4.42 -6.53
N ALA A 40 -5.90 -5.29 -6.39
CA ALA A 40 -6.09 -6.72 -6.24
C ALA A 40 -6.32 -7.19 -4.79
N ILE A 41 -6.24 -6.30 -3.80
CA ILE A 41 -6.43 -6.66 -2.39
C ILE A 41 -7.94 -6.82 -2.12
N PRO A 42 -8.43 -8.01 -1.73
CA PRO A 42 -9.84 -8.21 -1.40
C PRO A 42 -10.21 -7.44 -0.13
N LEU A 43 -11.51 -7.21 0.09
CA LEU A 43 -11.97 -6.72 1.39
C LEU A 43 -11.58 -7.71 2.49
N TYR A 44 -11.16 -7.16 3.64
CA TYR A 44 -10.78 -7.96 4.80
C TYR A 44 -11.94 -8.84 5.25
N ASN A 45 -11.62 -10.11 5.50
CA ASN A 45 -12.53 -11.10 6.04
C ASN A 45 -11.73 -12.08 6.92
N ALA A 46 -12.07 -12.15 8.21
CA ALA A 46 -11.40 -13.02 9.18
C ALA A 46 -11.56 -14.52 8.84
N ASP A 47 -12.68 -14.91 8.21
CA ASP A 47 -12.89 -16.29 7.75
C ASP A 47 -11.96 -16.65 6.58
N VAL A 48 -11.54 -15.65 5.79
CA VAL A 48 -10.52 -15.84 4.75
C VAL A 48 -9.13 -15.88 5.39
N GLU A 49 -8.85 -14.95 6.31
CA GLU A 49 -7.57 -14.86 7.02
C GLU A 49 -7.19 -16.17 7.73
N VAL A 50 -8.14 -16.80 8.45
CA VAL A 50 -7.88 -18.04 9.21
C VAL A 50 -7.48 -19.23 8.31
N VAL A 51 -7.90 -19.20 7.05
CA VAL A 51 -7.53 -20.22 6.05
C VAL A 51 -6.18 -19.88 5.41
N GLY A 52 -5.81 -18.60 5.36
CA GLY A 52 -4.52 -18.09 4.89
C GLY A 52 -4.66 -16.82 4.06
N ASP A 53 -3.59 -16.03 4.01
CA ASP A 53 -3.57 -14.78 3.24
C ASP A 53 -3.74 -15.05 1.72
N PRO A 54 -4.71 -14.41 1.05
CA PRO A 54 -4.80 -14.42 -0.41
C PRO A 54 -3.50 -13.92 -1.06
N GLY A 55 -3.16 -14.41 -2.26
CA GLY A 55 -1.91 -14.07 -2.95
C GLY A 55 -1.54 -12.57 -2.94
N PRO A 56 -2.46 -11.65 -3.32
CA PRO A 56 -2.20 -10.21 -3.26
C PRO A 56 -1.96 -9.67 -1.84
N VAL A 57 -2.64 -10.23 -0.83
CA VAL A 57 -2.45 -9.89 0.60
C VAL A 57 -1.08 -10.36 1.08
N ALA A 58 -0.72 -11.60 0.79
CA ALA A 58 0.58 -12.16 1.15
C ALA A 58 1.72 -11.35 0.50
N ALA A 59 1.57 -11.00 -0.78
CA ALA A 59 2.53 -10.15 -1.49
C ALA A 59 2.63 -8.74 -0.88
N PHE A 60 1.52 -8.14 -0.48
CA PHE A 60 1.51 -6.84 0.18
C PHE A 60 2.20 -6.89 1.54
N LYS A 61 1.83 -7.85 2.41
CA LYS A 61 2.47 -8.06 3.71
C LYS A 61 3.97 -8.29 3.57
N GLN A 62 4.38 -9.11 2.60
CA GLN A 62 5.79 -9.35 2.32
C GLN A 62 6.51 -8.08 1.88
N ALA A 63 5.91 -7.30 0.97
CA ALA A 63 6.48 -6.05 0.51
C ALA A 63 6.65 -5.03 1.65
N VAL A 64 5.70 -4.97 2.59
CA VAL A 64 5.78 -4.15 3.80
C VAL A 64 6.91 -4.63 4.72
N ARG A 65 7.05 -5.94 4.95
CA ARG A 65 8.11 -6.51 5.81
C ARG A 65 9.53 -6.26 5.26
N GLU A 66 9.69 -6.26 3.95
CA GLU A 66 10.97 -6.02 3.27
C GLU A 66 11.36 -4.54 3.18
N ALA A 67 10.43 -3.63 3.44
CA ALA A 67 10.68 -2.20 3.34
C ALA A 67 11.22 -1.64 4.66
N ASP A 68 12.21 -0.77 4.56
CA ASP A 68 12.74 -0.02 5.70
C ASP A 68 11.76 1.09 6.13
N ALA A 69 10.91 1.57 5.21
CA ALA A 69 9.90 2.59 5.47
C ALA A 69 8.71 2.50 4.50
N LEU A 70 7.59 3.11 4.90
CA LEU A 70 6.40 3.29 4.08
C LEU A 70 6.20 4.76 3.71
N LEU A 71 5.86 5.04 2.45
CA LEU A 71 5.41 6.34 1.97
C LEU A 71 3.97 6.24 1.47
N VAL A 72 3.02 6.80 2.21
CA VAL A 72 1.61 6.76 1.85
C VAL A 72 1.19 8.10 1.24
N ALA A 73 0.78 8.08 -0.03
CA ALA A 73 0.14 9.22 -0.70
C ALA A 73 -1.34 8.92 -0.86
N THR A 74 -2.20 9.62 -0.13
CA THR A 74 -3.63 9.32 -0.08
C THR A 74 -4.47 10.57 -0.27
N PRO A 75 -5.57 10.50 -1.06
CA PRO A 75 -6.60 11.53 -0.96
C PRO A 75 -7.34 11.39 0.38
N GLU A 76 -8.20 12.36 0.63
CA GLU A 76 -9.22 12.28 1.67
C GLU A 76 -10.58 12.03 1.02
N TYR A 77 -11.32 11.03 1.52
CA TYR A 77 -12.71 10.78 1.11
C TYR A 77 -13.61 10.97 2.32
N ASN A 78 -14.50 11.96 2.25
CA ASN A 78 -15.52 12.23 3.29
C ASN A 78 -14.89 12.42 4.69
N TYR A 79 -13.87 13.27 4.80
CA TYR A 79 -13.14 13.53 6.06
C TYR A 79 -12.48 12.28 6.66
N GLY A 80 -12.13 11.31 5.81
CA GLY A 80 -11.54 10.05 6.25
C GLY A 80 -10.55 9.47 5.25
N VAL A 81 -9.87 8.41 5.72
CA VAL A 81 -8.96 7.60 4.91
C VAL A 81 -9.79 6.81 3.88
N PRO A 82 -9.37 6.75 2.60
CA PRO A 82 -10.04 5.93 1.60
C PRO A 82 -10.17 4.48 2.04
N GLY A 83 -11.36 3.90 1.81
CA GLY A 83 -11.67 2.53 2.23
C GLY A 83 -10.67 1.50 1.73
N VAL A 84 -10.16 1.64 0.50
CA VAL A 84 -9.12 0.74 -0.07
C VAL A 84 -7.82 0.78 0.74
N LEU A 85 -7.37 1.96 1.18
CA LEU A 85 -6.15 2.10 1.97
C LEU A 85 -6.39 1.56 3.39
N LYS A 86 -7.52 1.91 4.00
CA LYS A 86 -7.89 1.37 5.32
C LYS A 86 -7.97 -0.16 5.31
N ASN A 87 -8.56 -0.74 4.26
CA ASN A 87 -8.66 -2.17 4.06
C ASN A 87 -7.28 -2.85 3.90
N ALA A 88 -6.35 -2.24 3.16
CA ALA A 88 -4.99 -2.74 3.05
C ALA A 88 -4.28 -2.73 4.42
N ILE A 89 -4.49 -1.68 5.23
CA ILE A 89 -3.99 -1.60 6.62
C ILE A 89 -4.63 -2.69 7.49
N ASP A 90 -5.93 -2.97 7.33
CA ASP A 90 -6.63 -4.01 8.08
C ASP A 90 -6.01 -5.40 7.84
N TRP A 91 -5.69 -5.72 6.59
CA TRP A 91 -4.92 -6.92 6.25
C TRP A 91 -3.50 -6.90 6.82
N ALA A 92 -2.73 -5.82 6.61
CA ALA A 92 -1.32 -5.75 7.03
C ALA A 92 -1.12 -5.71 8.55
N SER A 93 -2.14 -5.27 9.30
CA SER A 93 -2.12 -5.23 10.77
C SER A 93 -2.28 -6.60 11.44
N ARG A 94 -2.50 -7.67 10.66
CA ARG A 94 -2.60 -9.04 11.17
C ARG A 94 -1.21 -9.68 11.23
N PRO A 95 -0.66 -9.96 12.43
CA PRO A 95 0.61 -10.65 12.57
C PRO A 95 0.51 -12.07 12.02
N PRO A 96 1.62 -12.69 11.57
CA PRO A 96 1.69 -14.14 11.41
C PRO A 96 1.51 -14.85 12.76
#